data_AF-A0A2S5K9F3-F1
#
_entry.id   AF-A0A2S5K9F3-F1
#
_cell.length_a   1.000
_cell.length_b   1.000
_cell.length_c   1.000
_cell.angle_alpha   90.00
_cell.angle_beta   90.00
_cell.angle_gamma   90.00
#
_symmetry.space_group_name_H-M   'P 1'
#
loop_
_entity.id
_entity.type
_entity.pdbx_description
1 polymer ?
#
loop_
_entity_poly.entity_id
_entity_poly.type
_entity_poly.pdbx_seq_one_letter_code
_entity_poly.pdbx_strand_id
1 'polypeptide(L)' 'MKLSVLDNNSAIHAVIGRAVSFLRKSGQPLSTDNILTRLRQQEKEALDGMKEIYASAARALTARKQ' A
#
# COMPACT_ATOMS: atom_id res chain seq x y z
N MET A 1 -8.05 -11.30 22.69
CA MET A 1 -8.73 -10.87 21.45
C MET A 1 -7.70 -10.27 20.50
N LYS A 2 -7.24 -11.03 19.49
CA LYS A 2 -6.18 -10.63 18.55
C LYS A 2 -6.83 -10.11 17.26
N LEU A 3 -7.62 -9.03 17.38
CA LEU A 3 -8.39 -8.49 16.24
C LEU A 3 -7.59 -7.44 15.45
N SER A 4 -6.63 -6.75 16.09
CA SER A 4 -5.86 -5.66 15.48
C SER A 4 -4.93 -6.09 14.34
N VAL A 5 -4.44 -7.34 14.35
CA VAL A 5 -3.51 -7.84 13.32
C VAL A 5 -4.24 -8.17 12.01
N LEU A 6 -5.48 -8.67 12.10
CA LEU A 6 -6.34 -8.94 10.94
C LEU A 6 -6.81 -7.64 10.30
N ASP A 7 -7.13 -6.64 11.12
CA ASP A 7 -7.51 -5.30 10.66
C ASP A 7 -6.35 -4.63 9.91
N ASN A 8 -5.13 -4.68 10.46
CA ASN A 8 -3.93 -4.14 9.81
C ASN A 8 -3.62 -4.83 8.47
N ASN A 9 -3.70 -6.16 8.39
CA ASN A 9 -3.49 -6.85 7.12
C ASN A 9 -4.57 -6.49 6.09
N SER A 10 -5.82 -6.38 6.51
CA SER A 10 -6.94 -6.00 5.64
C SER A 10 -6.76 -4.57 5.13
N ALA A 11 -6.32 -3.65 5.99
CA ALA A 11 -6.01 -2.27 5.63
C ALA A 11 -4.82 -2.19 4.65
N ILE A 12 -3.76 -2.98 4.88
CA ILE A 12 -2.61 -3.10 3.97
C ILE A 12 -3.07 -3.58 2.58
N HIS A 13 -3.89 -4.64 2.52
CA HIS A 13 -4.43 -5.13 1.25
C HIS A 13 -5.33 -4.10 0.56
N ALA A 14 -6.13 -3.36 1.33
CA ALA A 14 -7.01 -2.31 0.81
C ALA A 14 -6.21 -1.16 0.17
N VAL A 15 -5.15 -0.67 0.83
CA VAL A 15 -4.32 0.42 0.26
C VAL A 15 -3.54 -0.02 -0.97
N ILE A 16 -3.08 -1.28 -1.02
CA ILE A 16 -2.46 -1.84 -2.23
C ILE A 16 -3.48 -1.92 -3.37
N GLY A 17 -4.69 -2.45 -3.09
CA GLY A 17 -5.77 -2.52 -4.07
C GLY A 17 -6.19 -1.15 -4.61
N ARG A 18 -6.15 -0.11 -3.75
CA ARG A 18 -6.40 1.28 -4.14
C ARG A 18 -5.30 1.83 -5.05
N ALA A 19 -4.03 1.58 -4.72
CA ALA A 19 -2.90 1.97 -5.56
C ALA A 19 -2.94 1.29 -6.94
N VAL A 20 -3.23 -0.01 -6.99
CA VAL A 20 -3.44 -0.79 -8.22
C VAL A 20 -4.58 -0.23 -9.06
N SER A 21 -5.72 0.05 -8.43
CA SER A 21 -6.89 0.62 -9.12
C SER A 21 -6.60 2.00 -9.68
N PHE A 22 -5.82 2.83 -8.97
CA PHE A 22 -5.38 4.14 -9.44
C PHE A 22 -4.51 4.01 -10.68
N LEU A 23 -3.46 3.18 -10.65
CA LEU A 23 -2.58 2.99 -11.81
C LEU A 23 -3.34 2.49 -13.03
N ARG A 24 -4.27 1.55 -12.83
CA ARG A 24 -5.12 1.03 -13.90
C ARG A 24 -5.99 2.13 -14.52
N LYS A 25 -6.58 3.00 -13.70
CA LYS A 25 -7.40 4.13 -14.18
C LYS A 25 -6.57 5.21 -14.86
N SER A 26 -5.34 5.42 -14.42
CA SER A 26 -4.41 6.39 -15.00
C SER A 26 -3.69 5.87 -16.25
N GLY A 27 -3.96 4.64 -16.69
CA GLY A 27 -3.27 4.01 -17.82
C GLY A 27 -1.79 3.72 -17.57
N GLN A 28 -1.32 3.81 -16.32
CA GLN A 28 0.06 3.54 -15.97
C GLN A 28 0.29 2.02 -15.86
N PRO A 29 1.49 1.53 -16.23
CA PRO A 29 1.79 0.12 -16.15
C PRO A 29 1.69 -0.39 -14.72
N LEU A 30 1.08 -1.56 -14.55
CA LEU A 30 0.88 -2.19 -13.25
C LEU A 30 2.16 -2.91 -12.80
N SER A 31 3.18 -2.13 -12.46
CA SER A 31 4.48 -2.63 -11.99
C SER A 31 4.64 -2.42 -10.49
N THR A 32 5.37 -3.32 -9.82
CA THR A 32 5.67 -3.20 -8.38
C THR A 32 6.31 -1.84 -8.06
N ASP A 33 7.17 -1.33 -8.95
CA ASP A 33 7.81 -0.01 -8.79
C ASP A 33 6.79 1.15 -8.79
N ASN A 34 5.83 1.14 -9.71
CA ASN A 34 4.77 2.14 -9.78
C ASN A 34 3.84 2.06 -8.57
N ILE A 35 3.55 0.84 -8.10
CA ILE A 35 2.73 0.63 -6.90
C ILE A 35 3.49 1.17 -5.66
N LEU A 36 4.78 0.88 -5.53
CA LEU A 36 5.62 1.38 -4.44
C LEU A 36 5.72 2.91 -4.46
N THR A 37 5.95 3.50 -5.63
CA THR A 37 5.98 4.95 -5.81
C THR A 37 4.67 5.58 -5.37
N ARG A 38 3.53 4.99 -5.76
CA ARG A 38 2.22 5.49 -5.36
C ARG A 38 2.00 5.36 -3.85
N LEU A 39 2.34 4.22 -3.24
CA LEU A 39 2.19 4.00 -1.80
C LEU A 39 3.05 4.99 -0.99
N ARG A 40 4.29 5.25 -1.40
CA ARG A 40 5.15 6.26 -0.74
C ARG A 40 4.63 7.68 -0.89
N GLN A 41 3.98 7.99 -2.01
CA GLN A 41 3.32 9.28 -2.17
C GLN A 41 2.13 9.41 -1.22
N GLN A 42 1.29 8.38 -1.14
CA GLN A 42 0.16 8.37 -0.20
C GLN A 42 0.61 8.39 1.27
N GLU A 43 1.74 7.76 1.60
CA GLU A 43 2.36 7.85 2.93
C GLU A 43 2.72 9.29 3.29
N LYS A 44 3.29 10.07 2.37
CA LYS A 44 3.62 11.49 2.60
C LYS A 44 2.38 12.36 2.78
N GLU A 45 1.29 12.01 2.10
CA GLU A 45 0.02 12.74 2.12
C GLU A 45 -0.91 12.31 3.27
N ALA A 46 -0.60 11.18 3.94
CA ALA A 46 -1.45 10.59 4.96
C ALA A 46 -1.30 11.23 6.33
N LEU A 47 -2.39 11.19 7.11
CA LEU A 47 -2.37 11.46 8.55
C LEU A 47 -1.62 10.35 9.29
N ASP A 48 -1.07 10.66 10.46
CA ASP A 48 -0.06 9.83 11.15
C ASP A 48 -0.45 8.35 11.30
N GLY A 49 -1.70 8.04 11.67
CA GLY A 49 -2.15 6.65 11.82
C GLY A 49 -2.29 5.85 10.51
N MET A 50 -2.39 6.52 9.36
CA MET A 50 -2.44 5.86 8.04
C MET A 50 -1.04 5.69 7.44
N LYS A 51 -0.05 6.50 7.85
CA LYS A 51 1.33 6.41 7.35
C LYS A 51 1.91 5.01 7.58
N GLU A 52 1.69 4.45 8.76
CA GLU A 52 2.17 3.11 9.12
C GLU A 52 1.58 2.01 8.23
N ILE A 53 0.32 2.17 7.79
CA ILE A 53 -0.35 1.23 6.90
C ILE A 53 0.29 1.28 5.50
N TYR A 54 0.55 2.48 4.97
CA TYR A 54 1.24 2.66 3.69
C TYR A 54 2.69 2.16 3.72
N ALA A 55 3.42 2.45 4.79
CA ALA A 55 4.78 1.95 4.99
C ALA A 55 4.82 0.42 5.08
N SER A 56 3.85 -0.19 5.78
CA SER A 56 3.72 -1.64 5.89
C SER A 56 3.39 -2.30 4.55
N ALA A 57 2.50 -1.68 3.77
CA ALA A 57 2.20 -2.11 2.40
C ALA A 57 3.43 -2.07 1.49
N ALA A 58 4.23 -1.00 1.56
CA ALA A 58 5.45 -0.88 0.78
C ALA A 58 6.51 -1.94 1.17
N ARG A 59 6.66 -2.21 2.48
CA ARG A 59 7.54 -3.29 2.98
C ARG A 59 7.08 -4.66 2.47
N ALA A 60 5.79 -4.95 2.55
CA ALA A 60 5.24 -6.23 2.08
C ALA A 60 5.50 -6.49 0.59
N LEU A 61 5.40 -5.45 -0.25
CA LEU A 61 5.71 -5.55 -1.67
C LEU A 61 7.21 -5.71 -1.95
N THR A 62 8.05 -5.07 -1.15
CA THR A 62 9.52 -5.18 -1.28
C THR A 62 10.01 -6.57 -0.86
N ALA A 63 9.42 -7.15 0.21
CA ALA A 63 9.76 -8.48 0.69
C ALA A 63 9.44 -9.61 -0.31
N ARG A 64 8.47 -9.41 -1.22
CA ARG A 64 8.14 -10.36 -2.29
C ARG A 64 9.04 -10.27 -3.53
N LYS A 65 9.97 -9.31 -3.57
CA LYS A 65 10.91 -9.10 -4.68
C LYS A 65 12.22 -9.88 -4.49
N GLN A 66 12.40 -10.54 -3.34
CA GLN A 66 13.54 -11.43 -3.04
C GLN A 66 13.15 -12.89 -3.30
#